data_AF-A0A9E1JZJ4-F1
#
_entry.id   AF-A0A9E1JZJ4-F1
#
_cell.length_a   1.000
_cell.length_b   1.000
_cell.length_c   1.000
_cell.angle_alpha   90.00
_cell.angle_beta   90.00
_cell.angle_gamma   90.00
#
_symmetry.space_group_name_H-M   'P 1'
#
loop_
_entity.id
_entity.type
_entity.pdbx_description
1 polymer ?
#
loop_
_entity_poly.entity_id
_entity_poly.type
_entity_poly.pdbx_seq_one_letter_code
_entity_poly.pdbx_strand_id
1 'polypeptide(L)'
;MSFDLKKILKNKVINSWNLFSLISIPMCIAMIINLLSTDLNSGPGISSMIQYSVRWAVPFIYLVVAASSLHILFPSSFSSWLLKNRKYIGLCFAVAMAWQGLFIFIMSYFFHDYYYADVYFLRDELEGSIGYIFLPAMVITSFHFGRKYLSSKQWILLHKSGVYFLWAYPFSVYWWNLSYYEDPGVIDYLFYWAGFTAFALRVAAWGKKNKIHNHEDSSMIVRICGGLFIGVGLLMSVTSLYWQEYITSFLTATNWSANLELWIPFWPFEPYLSLVFIAFGTMLYIKPRYKSELESFLN
;
A
#
# COMPACT_ATOMS: atom_id res chain seq x y z
N MET A 1 12.27 30.12 -18.38
CA MET A 1 13.37 29.44 -17.67
C MET A 1 13.05 27.94 -17.63
N SER A 2 13.51 27.15 -18.60
CA SER A 2 13.26 25.71 -18.60
C SER A 2 14.11 25.07 -17.50
N PHE A 3 13.51 24.77 -16.36
CA PHE A 3 14.16 23.99 -15.31
C PHE A 3 14.63 22.66 -15.90
N ASP A 4 15.95 22.45 -16.00
CA ASP A 4 16.49 21.17 -16.43
C ASP A 4 16.36 20.16 -15.27
N LEU A 5 15.16 19.60 -15.16
CA LEU A 5 14.81 18.57 -14.19
C LEU A 5 15.83 17.44 -14.18
N LYS A 6 16.46 17.12 -15.33
CA LYS A 6 17.50 16.09 -15.42
C LYS A 6 18.74 16.47 -14.62
N LYS A 7 19.15 17.73 -14.68
CA LYS A 7 20.32 18.24 -13.93
C LYS A 7 20.07 18.21 -12.43
N ILE A 8 18.86 18.58 -12.00
CA ILE A 8 18.46 18.54 -10.58
C ILE A 8 18.46 17.10 -10.07
N LEU A 9 17.79 16.18 -10.78
CA LEU A 9 17.68 14.76 -10.38
C LEU A 9 19.02 14.00 -10.33
N LYS A 10 20.06 14.53 -10.99
CA LYS A 10 21.43 14.00 -10.90
C LYS A 10 22.20 14.51 -9.68
N ASN A 11 21.69 15.50 -8.95
CA ASN A 11 22.36 16.02 -7.77
C ASN A 11 22.49 14.95 -6.68
N LYS A 12 23.69 14.80 -6.13
CA LYS A 12 24.02 13.83 -5.08
C LYS A 12 23.15 14.00 -3.82
N VAL A 13 22.65 15.21 -3.54
CA VAL A 13 21.83 15.49 -2.34
C VAL A 13 20.49 14.75 -2.37
N ILE A 14 19.85 14.67 -3.53
CA ILE A 14 18.55 14.00 -3.69
C ILE A 14 18.69 12.56 -4.19
N ASN A 15 19.81 11.90 -3.89
CA ASN A 15 20.02 10.50 -4.24
C ASN A 15 20.59 9.70 -3.06
N SER A 16 20.21 8.43 -3.03
CA SER A 16 20.76 7.44 -2.10
C SER A 16 20.63 7.85 -0.62
N TRP A 17 21.69 7.67 0.17
CA TRP A 17 21.71 7.98 1.60
C TRP A 17 21.47 9.46 1.90
N ASN A 18 21.88 10.36 1.00
CA ASN A 18 21.64 11.78 1.19
C ASN A 18 20.14 12.09 1.08
N LEU A 19 19.43 11.46 0.14
CA LEU A 19 17.98 11.58 0.04
C LEU A 19 17.30 11.05 1.30
N PHE A 20 17.75 9.88 1.79
CA PHE A 20 17.25 9.31 3.03
C PHE A 20 17.41 10.29 4.20
N SER A 21 18.61 10.86 4.40
CA SER A 21 18.84 11.82 5.47
C SER A 21 18.04 13.11 5.28
N LEU A 22 17.95 13.61 4.05
CA LEU A 22 17.20 14.82 3.69
C LEU A 22 15.72 14.71 4.04
N ILE A 23 15.14 13.51 3.97
CA ILE A 23 13.74 13.26 4.29
C ILE A 23 13.58 12.88 5.76
N SER A 24 14.36 11.92 6.24
CA SER A 24 14.18 11.34 7.57
C SER A 24 14.52 12.33 8.69
N ILE A 25 15.51 13.22 8.51
CA ILE A 25 15.88 14.19 9.57
C ILE A 25 14.74 15.20 9.80
N PRO A 26 14.23 15.93 8.78
CA PRO A 26 13.08 16.82 8.98
C PRO A 26 11.84 16.11 9.50
N MET A 27 11.58 14.88 9.04
CA MET A 27 10.48 14.06 9.54
C MET A 27 10.63 13.77 11.04
N CYS A 28 11.81 13.33 11.50
CA CYS A 28 12.06 13.12 12.93
C CYS A 28 11.95 14.42 13.74
N ILE A 29 12.42 15.55 13.20
CA ILE A 29 12.26 16.86 13.84
C ILE A 29 10.76 17.19 13.97
N ALA A 30 9.97 17.00 12.92
CA ALA A 30 8.52 17.21 12.95
C ALA A 30 7.82 16.30 13.98
N MET A 31 8.22 15.02 14.08
CA MET A 31 7.74 14.11 15.12
C MET A 31 8.03 14.66 16.52
N ILE A 32 9.26 15.10 16.76
CA ILE A 32 9.66 15.65 18.07
C ILE A 32 8.90 16.94 18.38
N ILE A 33 8.73 17.84 17.41
CA ILE A 33 7.95 19.08 17.61
C ILE A 33 6.51 18.74 18.01
N ASN A 34 5.85 17.82 17.29
CA ASN A 34 4.48 17.41 17.60
C ASN A 34 4.38 16.68 18.93
N LEU A 35 5.40 15.87 19.27
CA LEU A 35 5.52 15.21 20.56
C LEU A 35 5.54 16.22 21.71
N LEU A 36 6.29 17.31 21.58
CA LEU A 36 6.40 18.37 22.59
C LEU A 36 5.09 19.15 22.79
N SER A 37 4.20 19.17 21.80
CA SER A 37 2.88 19.80 21.90
C SER A 37 1.76 18.85 22.30
N THR A 38 2.04 17.55 22.45
CA THR A 38 1.03 16.53 22.75
C THR A 38 1.08 16.16 24.23
N ASP A 39 -0.08 15.97 24.85
CA ASP A 39 -0.15 15.44 26.21
C ASP A 39 0.15 13.93 26.22
N LEU A 40 1.37 13.56 26.61
CA LEU A 40 1.81 12.17 26.66
C LEU A 40 1.37 11.43 27.92
N ASN A 41 0.70 12.12 28.85
CA ASN A 41 0.16 11.51 30.06
C ASN A 41 -1.27 10.98 29.86
N SER A 42 -1.78 11.03 28.63
CA SER A 42 -3.11 10.53 28.29
C SER A 42 -3.07 9.59 27.07
N GLY A 43 -3.92 8.56 27.10
CA GLY A 43 -4.13 7.64 25.98
C GLY A 43 -4.47 8.37 24.67
N PRO A 44 -5.43 9.30 24.64
CA PRO A 44 -5.74 10.09 23.44
C PRO A 44 -4.54 10.82 22.84
N GLY A 45 -3.66 11.38 23.68
CA GLY A 45 -2.44 12.02 23.20
C GLY A 45 -1.50 11.05 22.49
N ILE A 46 -1.25 9.87 23.08
CA ILE A 46 -0.44 8.83 22.42
C ILE A 46 -1.11 8.33 21.11
N SER A 47 -2.44 8.16 21.11
CA SER A 47 -3.19 7.78 19.89
C SER A 47 -3.02 8.81 18.76
N SER A 48 -3.05 10.10 19.09
CA SER A 48 -2.79 11.17 18.11
C SER A 48 -1.40 11.07 17.49
N MET A 49 -0.38 10.67 18.26
CA MET A 49 0.99 10.48 17.78
C MET A 49 1.13 9.25 16.88
N ILE A 50 0.38 8.17 17.16
CA ILE A 50 0.27 7.01 16.26
C ILE A 50 -0.27 7.46 14.90
N GLN A 51 -1.41 8.17 14.89
CA GLN A 51 -2.02 8.67 13.65
C GLN A 51 -1.10 9.64 12.90
N TYR A 52 -0.46 10.57 13.62
CA TYR A 52 0.49 11.51 13.04
C TYR A 52 1.67 10.78 12.37
N SER A 53 2.18 9.73 13.01
CA SER A 53 3.26 8.90 12.46
C SER A 53 2.86 8.18 11.18
N VAL A 54 1.65 7.61 11.15
CA VAL A 54 1.09 6.94 9.97
C VAL A 54 0.94 7.91 8.80
N ARG A 55 0.44 9.13 9.04
CA ARG A 55 0.25 10.15 7.98
C ARG A 55 1.57 10.53 7.30
N TRP A 56 2.70 10.48 8.02
CA TRP A 56 4.03 10.61 7.40
C TRP A 56 4.45 9.37 6.59
N ALA A 57 4.10 8.17 7.04
CA ALA A 57 4.47 6.92 6.39
C ALA A 57 3.76 6.72 5.04
N VAL A 58 2.47 7.04 4.97
CA VAL A 58 1.55 6.74 3.85
C VAL A 58 2.09 7.18 2.47
N PRO A 59 2.57 8.43 2.27
CA PRO A 59 3.13 8.84 0.98
C PRO A 59 4.28 7.96 0.50
N PHE A 60 5.15 7.52 1.41
CA PHE A 60 6.34 6.75 1.06
C PHE A 60 6.00 5.35 0.57
N ILE A 61 5.07 4.64 1.23
CA ILE A 61 4.67 3.31 0.78
C ILE A 61 3.95 3.37 -0.57
N TYR A 62 3.12 4.39 -0.80
CA TYR A 62 2.45 4.59 -2.09
C TYR A 62 3.44 4.87 -3.22
N LEU A 63 4.45 5.72 -2.97
CA LEU A 63 5.54 5.94 -3.93
C LEU A 63 6.33 4.65 -4.21
N VAL A 64 6.61 3.84 -3.18
CA VAL A 64 7.32 2.56 -3.32
C VAL A 64 6.52 1.54 -4.14
N VAL A 65 5.20 1.52 -4.00
CA VAL A 65 4.29 0.71 -4.81
C VAL A 65 4.30 1.19 -6.26
N ALA A 66 4.13 2.49 -6.48
CA ALA A 66 3.99 3.09 -7.80
C ALA A 66 5.30 3.13 -8.61
N ALA A 67 6.47 3.12 -7.97
CA ALA A 67 7.77 3.40 -8.59
C ALA A 67 8.05 2.60 -9.88
N SER A 68 7.87 1.27 -9.86
CA SER A 68 8.11 0.43 -11.05
C SER A 68 7.09 0.71 -12.15
N SER A 69 5.85 0.94 -11.76
CA SER A 69 4.73 1.11 -12.67
C SER A 69 4.77 2.45 -13.40
N LEU A 70 5.13 3.51 -12.68
CA LEU A 70 5.40 4.81 -13.27
C LEU A 70 6.51 4.74 -14.32
N HIS A 71 7.59 3.98 -14.06
CA HIS A 71 8.68 3.84 -15.02
C HIS A 71 8.28 3.04 -16.28
N ILE A 72 7.46 1.99 -16.11
CA ILE A 72 6.95 1.18 -17.24
C ILE A 72 5.97 1.97 -18.11
N LEU A 73 5.06 2.73 -17.49
CA LEU A 73 4.01 3.47 -18.19
C LEU A 73 4.53 4.78 -18.79
N PHE A 74 5.32 5.53 -18.02
CA PHE A 74 5.77 6.90 -18.31
C PHE A 74 7.30 7.04 -18.14
N PRO A 75 8.11 6.39 -18.99
CA PRO A 75 9.56 6.43 -18.90
C PRO A 75 10.07 7.86 -19.05
N SER A 76 10.58 8.40 -17.94
CA SER A 76 11.04 9.77 -17.79
C SER A 76 12.15 9.85 -16.77
N SER A 77 12.90 10.96 -16.75
CA SER A 77 13.99 11.14 -15.78
C SER A 77 13.52 11.09 -14.33
N PHE A 78 12.31 11.57 -14.05
CA PHE A 78 11.69 11.45 -12.74
C PHE A 78 11.36 9.99 -12.38
N SER A 79 10.68 9.25 -13.26
CA SER A 79 10.34 7.84 -13.00
C SER A 79 11.58 6.96 -12.78
N SER A 80 12.65 7.20 -13.54
CA SER A 80 13.92 6.49 -13.38
C SER A 80 14.61 6.86 -12.06
N TRP A 81 14.58 8.13 -11.68
CA TRP A 81 15.10 8.59 -10.39
C TRP A 81 14.34 7.96 -9.22
N LEU A 82 13.00 7.92 -9.30
CA LEU A 82 12.14 7.32 -8.29
C LEU A 82 12.44 5.82 -8.14
N LEU A 83 12.54 5.10 -9.25
CA LEU A 83 12.87 3.67 -9.26
C LEU A 83 14.25 3.39 -8.66
N LYS A 84 15.26 4.21 -9.00
CA LYS A 84 16.62 4.11 -8.46
C LYS A 84 16.66 4.36 -6.95
N ASN A 85 15.85 5.28 -6.45
CA ASN A 85 15.80 5.66 -5.04
C ASN A 85 14.74 4.90 -4.22
N ARG A 86 13.99 3.97 -4.83
CA ARG A 86 12.91 3.20 -4.20
C ARG A 86 13.31 2.57 -2.86
N LYS A 87 14.53 2.02 -2.76
CA LYS A 87 15.05 1.45 -1.51
C LYS A 87 15.08 2.51 -0.39
N TYR A 88 15.59 3.70 -0.67
CA TYR A 88 15.77 4.76 0.31
C TYR A 88 14.44 5.38 0.73
N ILE A 89 13.51 5.54 -0.21
CA ILE A 89 12.12 5.94 0.10
C ILE A 89 11.44 4.91 1.00
N GLY A 90 11.63 3.61 0.72
CA GLY A 90 11.14 2.54 1.59
C GLY A 90 11.79 2.53 2.99
N LEU A 91 13.02 3.01 3.11
CA LEU A 91 13.65 3.21 4.43
C LEU A 91 13.07 4.42 5.17
N CYS A 92 12.72 5.51 4.48
CA CYS A 92 11.99 6.63 5.09
C CYS A 92 10.61 6.18 5.63
N PHE A 93 9.89 5.35 4.87
CA PHE A 93 8.69 4.67 5.36
C PHE A 93 8.97 3.90 6.66
N ALA A 94 10.05 3.10 6.69
CA ALA A 94 10.41 2.33 7.88
C ALA A 94 10.71 3.20 9.10
N VAL A 95 11.33 4.38 8.93
CA VAL A 95 11.57 5.33 10.02
C VAL A 95 10.24 5.87 10.58
N ALA A 96 9.29 6.25 9.71
CA ALA A 96 7.98 6.72 10.16
C ALA A 96 7.21 5.63 10.93
N MET A 97 7.25 4.40 10.43
CA MET A 97 6.63 3.24 11.08
C MET A 97 7.32 2.84 12.39
N ALA A 98 8.62 3.13 12.54
CA ALA A 98 9.34 2.91 13.81
C ALA A 98 8.85 3.87 14.89
N TRP A 99 8.59 5.15 14.54
CA TRP A 99 7.92 6.10 15.45
C TRP A 99 6.52 5.61 15.83
N GLN A 100 5.72 5.18 14.85
CA GLN A 100 4.42 4.61 15.13
C GLN A 100 4.52 3.41 16.08
N GLY A 101 5.45 2.48 15.83
CA GLY A 101 5.64 1.28 16.64
C GLY A 101 6.05 1.61 18.07
N LEU A 102 6.88 2.65 18.25
CA LEU A 102 7.22 3.19 19.57
C LEU A 102 5.97 3.69 20.31
N PHE A 103 5.11 4.46 19.64
CA PHE A 103 3.88 4.97 20.27
C PHE A 103 2.85 3.87 20.55
N ILE A 104 2.74 2.85 19.69
CA ILE A 104 1.93 1.66 19.96
C ILE A 104 2.46 0.92 21.20
N PHE A 105 3.78 0.75 21.30
CA PHE A 105 4.40 0.13 22.47
C PHE A 105 4.12 0.94 23.75
N ILE A 106 4.27 2.27 23.70
CA ILE A 106 3.96 3.16 24.83
C ILE A 106 2.47 3.04 25.22
N MET A 107 1.56 3.07 24.24
CA MET A 107 0.11 2.91 24.45
C MET A 107 -0.19 1.58 25.14
N SER A 108 0.31 0.47 24.60
CA SER A 108 0.01 -0.88 25.08
C SER A 108 0.56 -1.14 26.48
N TYR A 109 1.72 -0.56 26.82
CA TYR A 109 2.40 -0.77 28.09
C TYR A 109 1.93 0.19 29.20
N PHE A 110 1.81 1.48 28.92
CA PHE A 110 1.52 2.50 29.94
C PHE A 110 0.04 2.91 30.01
N PHE A 111 -0.73 2.68 28.95
CA PHE A 111 -2.15 3.05 28.85
C PHE A 111 -3.02 1.83 28.55
N HIS A 112 -2.72 0.71 29.18
CA HIS A 112 -3.38 -0.57 28.92
C HIS A 112 -4.90 -0.51 29.04
N ASP A 113 -5.43 0.12 30.10
CA ASP A 113 -6.88 0.22 30.31
C ASP A 113 -7.57 0.96 29.15
N TYR A 114 -6.98 2.07 28.69
CA TYR A 114 -7.45 2.81 27.52
C TYR A 114 -7.25 2.02 26.22
N TYR A 115 -6.13 1.31 26.09
CA TYR A 115 -5.83 0.50 24.91
C TYR A 115 -6.91 -0.57 24.71
N TYR A 116 -7.23 -1.36 25.74
CA TYR A 116 -8.22 -2.43 25.61
C TYR A 116 -9.66 -1.94 25.54
N ALA A 117 -9.97 -0.77 26.12
CA ALA A 117 -11.32 -0.20 26.08
C ALA A 117 -11.64 0.47 24.73
N ASP A 118 -10.70 1.26 24.19
CA ASP A 118 -11.01 2.25 23.14
C ASP A 118 -10.23 2.07 21.83
N VAL A 119 -9.15 1.27 21.83
CA VAL A 119 -8.23 1.15 20.67
C VAL A 119 -8.11 -0.28 20.16
N TYR A 120 -8.18 -1.26 21.06
CA TYR A 120 -7.92 -2.64 20.73
C TYR A 120 -9.06 -3.25 19.93
N PHE A 121 -8.72 -3.69 18.72
CA PHE A 121 -9.55 -4.58 17.94
C PHE A 121 -8.66 -5.71 17.43
N LEU A 122 -9.07 -6.97 17.67
CA LEU A 122 -8.22 -8.13 17.37
C LEU A 122 -7.74 -8.16 15.92
N ARG A 123 -8.63 -7.81 14.97
CA ARG A 123 -8.28 -7.71 13.54
C ARG A 123 -7.16 -6.71 13.30
N ASP A 124 -7.26 -5.52 13.89
CA ASP A 124 -6.32 -4.43 13.68
C ASP A 124 -4.96 -4.76 14.32
N GLU A 125 -4.96 -5.47 15.46
CA GLU A 125 -3.75 -6.03 16.09
C GLU A 125 -3.10 -7.10 15.20
N LEU A 126 -3.87 -8.02 14.60
CA LEU A 126 -3.35 -9.03 13.68
C LEU A 126 -2.74 -8.38 12.43
N GLU A 127 -3.43 -7.41 11.85
CA GLU A 127 -2.95 -6.63 10.71
C GLU A 127 -1.64 -5.89 11.04
N GLY A 128 -1.63 -5.18 12.18
CA GLY A 128 -0.45 -4.47 12.69
C GLY A 128 0.72 -5.41 12.93
N SER A 129 0.51 -6.50 13.65
CA SER A 129 1.51 -7.51 13.97
C SER A 129 2.14 -8.13 12.72
N ILE A 130 1.34 -8.51 11.72
CA ILE A 130 1.87 -9.04 10.45
C ILE A 130 2.69 -7.97 9.72
N GLY A 131 2.22 -6.72 9.72
CA GLY A 131 2.95 -5.58 9.16
C GLY A 131 4.31 -5.38 9.84
N TYR A 132 4.35 -5.46 11.17
CA TYR A 132 5.57 -5.37 11.98
C TYR A 132 6.47 -6.61 11.94
N ILE A 133 6.03 -7.72 11.33
CA ILE A 133 6.93 -8.82 10.95
C ILE A 133 7.55 -8.56 9.57
N PHE A 134 6.71 -8.18 8.59
CA PHE A 134 7.18 -7.90 7.23
C PHE A 134 8.19 -6.75 7.19
N LEU A 135 7.89 -5.65 7.89
CA LEU A 135 8.69 -4.44 7.78
C LEU A 135 10.14 -4.63 8.27
N PRO A 136 10.42 -5.12 9.49
CA PRO A 136 11.79 -5.40 9.94
C PRO A 136 12.49 -6.42 9.05
N ALA A 137 11.81 -7.50 8.63
CA ALA A 137 12.38 -8.49 7.73
C ALA A 137 12.81 -7.85 6.40
N MET A 138 11.99 -6.97 5.83
CA MET A 138 12.30 -6.22 4.62
C MET A 138 13.43 -5.21 4.83
N VAL A 139 13.48 -4.51 5.97
CA VAL A 139 14.55 -3.58 6.31
C VAL A 139 15.88 -4.32 6.41
N ILE A 140 15.95 -5.38 7.21
CA ILE A 140 17.14 -6.23 7.39
C ILE A 140 17.64 -6.76 6.04
N THR A 141 16.73 -7.29 5.22
CA THR A 141 17.07 -7.88 3.91
C THR A 141 17.28 -6.84 2.80
N SER A 142 17.12 -5.55 3.09
CA SER A 142 17.52 -4.45 2.20
C SER A 142 19.03 -4.17 2.26
N PHE A 143 19.72 -4.68 3.28
CA PHE A 143 21.16 -4.58 3.44
C PHE A 143 21.84 -5.88 3.03
N HIS A 144 23.10 -5.79 2.61
CA HIS A 144 23.89 -6.97 2.23
C HIS A 144 23.93 -8.03 3.35
N PHE A 145 24.01 -7.58 4.61
CA PHE A 145 24.07 -8.46 5.77
C PHE A 145 22.85 -9.39 5.87
N GLY A 146 21.63 -8.90 5.60
CA GLY A 146 20.42 -9.72 5.64
C GLY A 146 20.14 -10.39 4.30
N ARG A 147 20.44 -9.71 3.19
CA ARG A 147 20.20 -10.19 1.82
C ARG A 147 20.87 -11.53 1.53
N LYS A 148 22.07 -11.76 2.08
CA LYS A 148 22.87 -12.97 1.87
C LYS A 148 22.21 -14.27 2.39
N TYR A 149 21.24 -14.18 3.30
CA TYR A 149 20.54 -15.34 3.85
C TYR A 149 19.33 -15.79 3.03
N LEU A 150 18.98 -15.07 1.95
CA LEU A 150 17.83 -15.39 1.11
C LEU A 150 18.26 -15.69 -0.32
N SER A 151 17.65 -16.70 -0.94
CA SER A 151 17.69 -16.84 -2.39
C SER A 151 17.01 -15.64 -3.07
N SER A 152 17.30 -15.43 -4.37
CA SER A 152 16.63 -14.38 -5.15
C SER A 152 15.12 -14.54 -5.20
N LYS A 153 14.60 -15.78 -5.26
CA LYS A 153 13.16 -16.05 -5.25
C LYS A 153 12.52 -15.66 -3.92
N GLN A 154 13.12 -16.07 -2.79
CA GLN A 154 12.61 -15.74 -1.46
C GLN A 154 12.63 -14.23 -1.19
N TRP A 155 13.70 -13.54 -1.59
CA TRP A 155 13.79 -12.09 -1.42
C TRP A 155 12.73 -11.35 -2.24
N ILE A 156 12.50 -11.76 -3.50
CA ILE A 156 11.43 -11.21 -4.33
C ILE A 156 10.07 -11.47 -3.70
N LEU A 157 9.82 -12.69 -3.21
CA LEU A 157 8.56 -13.05 -2.57
C LEU A 157 8.32 -12.19 -1.33
N LEU A 158 9.29 -12.09 -0.42
CA LEU A 158 9.22 -11.28 0.80
C LEU A 158 8.95 -9.81 0.49
N HIS A 159 9.73 -9.19 -0.40
CA HIS A 159 9.58 -7.77 -0.71
C HIS A 159 8.32 -7.47 -1.52
N LYS A 160 7.85 -8.42 -2.35
CA LYS A 160 6.60 -8.24 -3.11
C LYS A 160 5.38 -8.37 -2.21
N SER A 161 5.32 -9.44 -1.41
CA SER A 161 4.22 -9.67 -0.45
C SER A 161 4.17 -8.57 0.60
N GLY A 162 5.31 -8.25 1.23
CA GLY A 162 5.36 -7.21 2.25
C GLY A 162 5.00 -5.82 1.74
N VAL A 163 5.43 -5.41 0.54
CA VAL A 163 5.00 -4.12 -0.03
C VAL A 163 3.49 -4.07 -0.29
N TYR A 164 2.88 -5.16 -0.76
CA TYR A 164 1.44 -5.18 -0.97
C TYR A 164 0.66 -5.21 0.34
N PHE A 165 1.12 -5.98 1.33
CA PHE A 165 0.52 -6.01 2.66
C PHE A 165 0.58 -4.62 3.33
N LEU A 166 1.76 -3.99 3.33
CA LEU A 166 1.97 -2.67 3.94
C LEU A 166 1.28 -1.53 3.18
N TRP A 167 0.94 -1.72 1.90
CA TRP A 167 0.09 -0.80 1.14
C TRP A 167 -1.39 -1.02 1.44
N ALA A 168 -1.79 -2.28 1.58
CA ALA A 168 -3.18 -2.69 1.77
C ALA A 168 -3.78 -2.03 3.02
N TYR A 169 -3.02 -2.05 4.13
CA TYR A 169 -3.45 -1.47 5.40
C TYR A 169 -3.84 0.03 5.33
N PRO A 170 -2.93 0.98 5.00
CA PRO A 170 -3.34 2.38 4.92
C PRO A 170 -4.39 2.62 3.83
N PHE A 171 -4.35 1.87 2.72
CA PHE A 171 -5.38 2.00 1.70
C PHE A 171 -6.78 1.60 2.21
N SER A 172 -6.90 0.50 2.97
CA SER A 172 -8.19 0.11 3.57
C SER A 172 -8.66 1.14 4.58
N VAL A 173 -7.77 1.66 5.43
CA VAL A 173 -8.12 2.71 6.41
C VAL A 173 -8.74 3.92 5.73
N TYR A 174 -8.09 4.48 4.71
CA TYR A 174 -8.63 5.67 4.03
C TYR A 174 -9.85 5.36 3.15
N TRP A 175 -9.98 4.12 2.67
CA TRP A 175 -11.21 3.69 2.01
C TRP A 175 -12.38 3.65 2.98
N TRP A 176 -12.21 3.09 4.19
CA TRP A 176 -13.24 3.08 5.23
C TRP A 176 -13.60 4.50 5.67
N ASN A 177 -12.60 5.40 5.77
CA ASN A 177 -12.87 6.81 6.07
C ASN A 177 -13.81 7.48 5.06
N LEU A 178 -13.67 7.14 3.78
CA LEU A 178 -14.52 7.68 2.74
C LEU A 178 -15.84 6.95 2.57
N SER A 179 -15.94 5.69 3.01
CA SER A 179 -17.05 4.79 2.65
C SER A 179 -18.00 4.48 3.80
N TYR A 180 -17.60 4.79 5.03
CA TYR A 180 -18.37 4.48 6.24
C TYR A 180 -18.52 5.67 7.19
N TYR A 181 -17.47 6.49 7.40
CA TYR A 181 -17.57 7.64 8.30
C TYR A 181 -18.23 8.86 7.62
N GLU A 182 -19.01 9.62 8.40
CA GLU A 182 -19.90 10.67 7.89
C GLU A 182 -19.18 11.98 7.47
N ASP A 183 -17.97 12.24 7.97
CA ASP A 183 -17.22 13.49 7.71
C ASP A 183 -15.73 13.25 7.40
N PRO A 184 -15.40 12.70 6.21
CA PRO A 184 -14.02 12.49 5.81
C PRO A 184 -13.29 13.82 5.58
N GLY A 185 -12.11 13.96 6.19
CA GLY A 185 -11.25 15.12 5.99
C GLY A 185 -10.59 15.12 4.61
N VAL A 186 -10.10 16.29 4.18
CA VAL A 186 -9.39 16.45 2.89
C VAL A 186 -8.20 15.48 2.74
N ILE A 187 -7.52 15.18 3.86
CA ILE A 187 -6.39 14.25 3.86
C ILE A 187 -6.80 12.81 3.55
N ASP A 188 -8.01 12.41 3.96
CA ASP A 188 -8.53 11.07 3.71
C ASP A 188 -8.79 10.87 2.22
N TYR A 189 -9.38 11.86 1.54
CA TYR A 189 -9.52 11.85 0.09
C TYR A 189 -8.18 11.80 -0.63
N LEU A 190 -7.22 12.63 -0.19
CA LEU A 190 -5.90 12.68 -0.81
C LEU A 190 -5.20 11.32 -0.72
N PHE A 191 -5.20 10.69 0.46
CA PHE A 191 -4.54 9.41 0.65
C PHE A 191 -5.30 8.26 0.00
N TYR A 192 -6.63 8.25 0.04
CA TYR A 192 -7.42 7.28 -0.70
C TYR A 192 -7.06 7.30 -2.20
N TRP A 193 -7.15 8.46 -2.84
CA TRP A 193 -6.88 8.59 -4.28
C TRP A 193 -5.42 8.33 -4.62
N ALA A 194 -4.47 8.73 -3.77
CA ALA A 194 -3.06 8.41 -3.96
C ALA A 194 -2.80 6.89 -3.89
N GLY A 195 -3.40 6.21 -2.91
CA GLY A 195 -3.29 4.76 -2.73
C GLY A 195 -3.93 3.98 -3.87
N PHE A 196 -5.15 4.38 -4.26
CA PHE A 196 -5.87 3.84 -5.41
C PHE A 196 -5.06 4.00 -6.69
N THR A 197 -4.58 5.22 -6.98
CA THR A 197 -3.81 5.52 -8.19
C THR A 197 -2.50 4.73 -8.23
N ALA A 198 -1.79 4.61 -7.10
CA ALA A 198 -0.55 3.85 -7.02
C ALA A 198 -0.75 2.38 -7.44
N PHE A 199 -1.87 1.76 -7.06
CA PHE A 199 -2.18 0.38 -7.41
C PHE A 199 -2.86 0.24 -8.79
N ALA A 200 -3.70 1.18 -9.20
CA ALA A 200 -4.25 1.21 -10.55
C ALA A 200 -3.13 1.31 -11.61
N LEU A 201 -2.09 2.12 -11.35
CA LEU A 201 -0.88 2.16 -12.17
C LEU A 201 -0.16 0.80 -12.20
N ARG A 202 -0.15 0.05 -11.09
CA ARG A 202 0.37 -1.33 -11.06
C ARG A 202 -0.38 -2.25 -12.00
N VAL A 203 -1.72 -2.22 -11.96
CA VAL A 203 -2.57 -3.02 -12.84
C VAL A 203 -2.34 -2.64 -14.30
N ALA A 204 -2.32 -1.34 -14.62
CA ALA A 204 -2.07 -0.86 -15.98
C ALA A 204 -0.66 -1.23 -16.50
N ALA A 205 0.37 -1.10 -15.66
CA ALA A 205 1.74 -1.48 -16.01
C ALA A 205 1.88 -2.99 -16.23
N TRP A 206 1.24 -3.81 -15.39
CA TRP A 206 1.12 -5.25 -15.60
C TRP A 206 0.45 -5.54 -16.94
N GLY A 207 -0.62 -4.82 -17.25
CA GLY A 207 -1.33 -5.00 -18.50
C GLY A 207 -0.49 -4.69 -19.74
N LYS A 208 0.18 -3.53 -19.75
CA LYS A 208 1.11 -3.14 -20.81
C LYS A 208 2.24 -4.16 -21.00
N LYS A 209 2.83 -4.64 -19.91
CA LYS A 209 3.95 -5.60 -19.97
C LYS A 209 3.55 -6.94 -20.59
N ASN A 210 2.36 -7.46 -20.25
CA ASN A 210 1.91 -8.74 -20.78
C ASN A 210 1.39 -8.64 -22.21
N LYS A 211 0.80 -7.50 -22.59
CA LYS A 211 0.44 -7.26 -24.00
C LYS A 211 1.65 -7.28 -24.93
N ILE A 212 2.79 -6.75 -24.48
CA ILE A 212 4.05 -6.81 -25.25
C ILE A 212 4.53 -8.27 -25.42
N HIS A 213 4.23 -9.15 -24.46
CA HIS A 213 4.68 -10.54 -24.48
C HIS A 213 3.73 -11.49 -25.23
N ASN A 214 2.43 -11.15 -25.27
CA ASN A 214 1.41 -11.94 -25.95
C ASN A 214 1.08 -11.30 -27.30
N HIS A 215 1.48 -11.94 -28.40
CA HIS A 215 1.25 -11.44 -29.77
C HIS A 215 -0.19 -11.59 -30.27
N GLU A 216 -1.08 -12.20 -29.49
CA GLU A 216 -2.50 -12.39 -29.85
C GLU A 216 -3.41 -11.52 -28.99
N ASP A 217 -4.12 -10.60 -29.64
CA ASP A 217 -5.17 -9.82 -29.00
C ASP A 217 -6.41 -10.71 -28.72
N SER A 218 -7.07 -10.48 -27.58
CA SER A 218 -8.36 -11.08 -27.27
C SER A 218 -9.42 -10.71 -28.32
N SER A 219 -10.44 -11.56 -28.49
CA SER A 219 -11.56 -11.27 -29.39
C SER A 219 -12.25 -9.95 -29.02
N MET A 220 -12.92 -9.33 -30.00
CA MET A 220 -13.58 -8.03 -29.82
C MET A 220 -14.59 -8.04 -28.65
N ILE A 221 -15.37 -9.11 -28.50
CA ILE A 221 -16.34 -9.29 -27.41
C ILE A 221 -15.63 -9.27 -26.04
N VAL A 222 -14.55 -10.04 -25.90
CA VAL A 222 -13.79 -10.12 -24.63
C VAL A 222 -13.16 -8.77 -24.27
N ARG A 223 -12.72 -8.00 -25.26
CA ARG A 223 -12.21 -6.64 -25.06
C ARG A 223 -13.30 -5.67 -24.59
N ILE A 224 -14.51 -5.76 -25.15
CA ILE A 224 -15.66 -4.96 -24.70
C ILE A 224 -16.00 -5.32 -23.25
N CYS A 225 -16.10 -6.62 -22.92
CA CYS A 225 -16.31 -7.07 -21.55
C CYS A 225 -15.21 -6.55 -20.61
N GLY A 226 -13.93 -6.65 -21.01
CA GLY A 226 -12.82 -6.12 -20.23
C GLY A 226 -12.93 -4.61 -19.97
N GLY A 227 -13.31 -3.84 -20.99
CA GLY A 227 -13.57 -2.40 -20.88
C GLY A 227 -14.71 -2.08 -19.91
N LEU A 228 -15.80 -2.86 -19.94
CA LEU A 228 -16.91 -2.73 -19.00
C LEU A 228 -16.48 -3.02 -17.56
N PHE A 229 -15.72 -4.08 -17.31
CA PHE A 229 -15.20 -4.38 -15.96
C PHE A 229 -14.30 -3.26 -15.42
N ILE A 230 -13.44 -2.68 -16.26
CA ILE A 230 -12.62 -1.52 -15.87
C ILE A 230 -13.51 -0.31 -15.56
N GLY A 231 -14.50 -0.02 -16.41
CA GLY A 231 -15.44 1.09 -16.20
C GLY A 231 -16.25 0.94 -14.91
N VAL A 232 -16.76 -0.26 -14.64
CA VAL A 232 -17.47 -0.59 -13.39
C VAL A 232 -16.54 -0.43 -12.19
N GLY A 233 -15.32 -0.95 -12.24
CA GLY A 233 -14.36 -0.79 -11.15
C GLY A 233 -13.99 0.67 -10.85
N LEU A 234 -13.86 1.51 -11.88
CA LEU A 234 -13.65 2.96 -11.74
C LEU A 234 -14.88 3.64 -11.12
N LEU A 235 -16.09 3.28 -11.54
CA LEU A 235 -17.31 3.79 -10.93
C LEU A 235 -17.38 3.40 -9.44
N MET A 236 -17.13 2.13 -9.14
CA MET A 236 -17.11 1.61 -7.76
C MET A 236 -16.10 2.34 -6.86
N SER A 237 -14.95 2.77 -7.39
CA SER A 237 -13.98 3.56 -6.60
C SER A 237 -14.47 4.95 -6.19
N VAL A 238 -15.44 5.52 -6.92
CA VAL A 238 -15.99 6.84 -6.59
C VAL A 238 -17.23 6.70 -5.70
N THR A 239 -18.02 5.64 -5.89
CA THR A 239 -19.36 5.51 -5.30
C THR A 239 -19.39 4.54 -4.11
N SER A 240 -18.29 4.35 -3.39
CA SER A 240 -18.19 3.36 -2.29
C SER A 240 -19.25 3.54 -1.21
N LEU A 241 -19.55 4.78 -0.82
CA LEU A 241 -20.62 5.14 0.11
C LEU A 241 -21.99 4.53 -0.25
N TYR A 242 -22.28 4.32 -1.53
CA TYR A 242 -23.60 3.86 -1.97
C TYR A 242 -23.74 2.34 -1.98
N TRP A 243 -22.63 1.59 -2.02
CA TRP A 243 -22.66 0.13 -2.13
C TRP A 243 -22.03 -0.60 -0.93
N GLN A 244 -21.24 0.09 -0.11
CA GLN A 244 -20.52 -0.51 1.02
C GLN A 244 -21.46 -1.28 1.95
N GLU A 245 -22.51 -0.65 2.47
CA GLU A 245 -23.46 -1.29 3.40
C GLU A 245 -24.11 -2.55 2.81
N TYR A 246 -24.48 -2.51 1.52
CA TYR A 246 -25.06 -3.66 0.82
C TYR A 246 -24.06 -4.80 0.69
N ILE A 247 -22.80 -4.49 0.35
CA ILE A 247 -21.74 -5.49 0.21
C ILE A 247 -21.39 -6.08 1.57
N THR A 248 -21.27 -5.27 2.62
CA THR A 248 -21.03 -5.76 3.99
C THR A 248 -22.16 -6.69 4.40
N SER A 249 -23.42 -6.24 4.30
CA SER A 249 -24.59 -7.04 4.65
C SER A 249 -24.64 -8.37 3.91
N PHE A 250 -24.24 -8.38 2.63
CA PHE A 250 -24.18 -9.61 1.84
C PHE A 250 -23.01 -10.52 2.25
N LEU A 251 -21.80 -9.98 2.40
CA LEU A 251 -20.60 -10.76 2.68
C LEU A 251 -20.61 -11.29 4.11
N THR A 252 -21.22 -10.61 5.06
CA THR A 252 -21.29 -11.03 6.47
C THR A 252 -22.65 -11.63 6.86
N ALA A 253 -23.53 -11.89 5.89
CA ALA A 253 -24.86 -12.45 6.12
C ALA A 253 -24.86 -13.78 6.90
N THR A 254 -23.79 -14.57 6.78
CA THR A 254 -23.62 -15.85 7.47
C THR A 254 -22.67 -15.74 8.65
N ASN A 255 -22.99 -16.44 9.74
CA ASN A 255 -22.15 -16.46 10.95
C ASN A 255 -20.71 -16.89 10.66
N TRP A 256 -20.48 -17.87 9.77
CA TRP A 256 -19.11 -18.30 9.47
C TRP A 256 -18.29 -17.17 8.84
N SER A 257 -18.90 -16.33 8.00
CA SER A 257 -18.24 -15.23 7.31
C SER A 257 -18.07 -14.02 8.22
N ALA A 258 -19.09 -13.65 8.99
CA ALA A 258 -19.00 -12.58 9.99
C ALA A 258 -17.88 -12.87 11.00
N ASN A 259 -17.73 -14.13 11.44
CA ASN A 259 -16.64 -14.52 12.32
C ASN A 259 -15.24 -14.30 11.71
N LEU A 260 -15.10 -14.30 10.38
CA LEU A 260 -13.79 -14.06 9.74
C LEU A 260 -13.33 -12.62 9.92
N GLU A 261 -14.22 -11.66 10.18
CA GLU A 261 -13.83 -10.26 10.47
C GLU A 261 -12.86 -10.18 11.66
N LEU A 262 -12.95 -11.12 12.60
CA LEU A 262 -12.07 -11.17 13.77
C LEU A 262 -10.69 -11.75 13.47
N TRP A 263 -10.57 -12.63 12.47
CA TRP A 263 -9.39 -13.49 12.30
C TRP A 263 -8.62 -13.26 10.99
N ILE A 264 -9.30 -12.79 9.94
CA ILE A 264 -8.71 -12.62 8.62
C ILE A 264 -8.43 -11.14 8.39
N PRO A 265 -7.14 -10.74 8.28
CA PRO A 265 -6.74 -9.41 7.87
C PRO A 265 -7.50 -8.94 6.64
N PHE A 266 -8.09 -7.76 6.74
CA PHE A 266 -8.84 -7.07 5.72
C PHE A 266 -10.13 -7.74 5.23
N TRP A 267 -10.61 -8.83 5.85
CA TRP A 267 -11.93 -9.38 5.54
C TRP A 267 -13.01 -8.31 5.79
N PRO A 268 -14.01 -8.13 4.89
CA PRO A 268 -14.33 -8.96 3.72
C PRO A 268 -13.78 -8.43 2.37
N PHE A 269 -12.65 -7.74 2.41
CA PHE A 269 -11.89 -7.25 1.25
C PHE A 269 -12.60 -6.18 0.40
N GLU A 270 -13.64 -5.55 0.93
CA GLU A 270 -14.42 -4.49 0.27
C GLU A 270 -13.57 -3.35 -0.29
N PRO A 271 -12.57 -2.83 0.47
CA PRO A 271 -11.73 -1.73 -0.02
C PRO A 271 -11.07 -2.01 -1.37
N TYR A 272 -10.81 -3.28 -1.67
CA TYR A 272 -10.05 -3.70 -2.84
C TYR A 272 -10.93 -4.10 -4.02
N LEU A 273 -12.26 -4.19 -3.87
CA LEU A 273 -13.15 -4.70 -4.91
C LEU A 273 -13.05 -3.91 -6.21
N SER A 274 -13.02 -2.58 -6.13
CA SER A 274 -12.85 -1.71 -7.31
C SER A 274 -11.58 -2.05 -8.10
N LEU A 275 -10.45 -2.25 -7.41
CA LEU A 275 -9.17 -2.63 -8.01
C LEU A 275 -9.19 -4.06 -8.55
N VAL A 276 -9.90 -4.99 -7.91
CA VAL A 276 -10.11 -6.36 -8.41
C VAL A 276 -10.87 -6.34 -9.73
N PHE A 277 -11.94 -5.54 -9.84
CA PHE A 277 -12.68 -5.37 -11.09
C PHE A 277 -11.81 -4.79 -12.20
N ILE A 278 -11.00 -3.77 -11.90
CA ILE A 278 -10.05 -3.19 -12.86
C ILE A 278 -8.98 -4.20 -13.28
N ALA A 279 -8.45 -4.98 -12.34
CA ALA A 279 -7.46 -6.03 -12.62
C ALA A 279 -8.04 -7.13 -13.50
N PHE A 280 -9.26 -7.60 -13.19
CA PHE A 280 -9.95 -8.60 -13.97
C PHE A 280 -10.27 -8.10 -15.39
N GLY A 281 -10.79 -6.88 -15.52
CA GLY A 281 -11.04 -6.28 -16.83
C GLY A 281 -9.74 -6.11 -17.65
N THR A 282 -8.65 -5.71 -17.00
CA THR A 282 -7.32 -5.65 -17.63
C THR A 282 -6.82 -7.03 -18.06
N MET A 283 -7.08 -8.07 -17.26
CA MET A 283 -6.76 -9.45 -17.62
C MET A 283 -7.52 -9.89 -18.88
N LEU A 284 -8.82 -9.58 -19.02
CA LEU A 284 -9.59 -9.94 -20.20
C LEU A 284 -9.04 -9.29 -21.48
N TYR A 285 -8.50 -8.07 -21.37
CA TYR A 285 -7.79 -7.41 -22.48
C TYR A 285 -6.55 -8.16 -22.97
N ILE A 286 -5.98 -9.04 -22.13
CA ILE A 286 -4.71 -9.73 -22.39
C ILE A 286 -5.01 -11.21 -22.42
N LYS A 287 -5.14 -11.79 -23.63
CA LYS A 287 -5.40 -13.22 -23.78
C LYS A 287 -4.44 -14.02 -22.89
N PRO A 288 -4.92 -14.85 -21.95
CA PRO A 288 -4.04 -15.69 -21.17
C PRO A 288 -3.36 -16.66 -22.12
N ARG A 289 -2.03 -16.74 -22.07
CA ARG A 289 -1.32 -17.89 -22.65
C ARG A 289 -1.77 -19.09 -21.81
N TYR A 290 -2.66 -19.92 -22.35
CA TYR A 290 -2.80 -21.30 -21.89
C TYR A 290 -1.46 -21.96 -22.23
N LYS A 291 -0.48 -21.77 -21.36
CA LYS A 291 0.76 -22.51 -21.45
C LYS A 291 0.45 -23.84 -20.79
N SER A 292 0.46 -24.88 -21.59
CA SER A 292 0.42 -26.30 -21.25
C SER A 292 1.57 -26.71 -20.32
N GLU A 293 1.79 -25.98 -19.22
CA GLU A 293 2.73 -26.35 -18.15
C GLU A 293 2.21 -27.52 -17.30
N LEU A 294 1.00 -28.02 -17.58
CA LEU A 294 0.48 -29.29 -17.06
C LEU A 294 0.97 -30.52 -17.84
N GLU A 295 1.45 -30.36 -19.09
CA GLU A 295 1.96 -31.50 -19.88
C GLU A 295 3.45 -31.78 -19.63
N SER A 296 4.21 -30.81 -19.08
CA SER A 296 5.62 -31.03 -18.67
C SER A 296 5.77 -31.54 -17.24
N PHE A 297 4.66 -31.82 -16.54
CA PHE A 297 4.64 -32.50 -15.23
C PHE A 297 4.23 -33.98 -15.35
N LEU A 298 3.89 -34.45 -16.56
CA LEU A 298 3.46 -35.83 -16.83
C LEU A 298 4.26 -36.53 -17.93
N ASN A 299 5.43 -36.01 -18.31
CA ASN A 299 6.45 -36.73 -19.10
C ASN A 299 7.84 -36.52 -18.52
#